data_AF-A0A8T6MSE7-F1
#
_entry.id   AF-A0A8T6MSE7-F1
#
_cell.length_a   1.000
_cell.length_b   1.000
_cell.length_c   1.000
_cell.angle_alpha   90.00
_cell.angle_beta   90.00
_cell.angle_gamma   90.00
#
_symmetry.space_group_name_H-M   'P 1'
#
loop_
_entity.id
_entity.type
_entity.pdbx_description
1 polymer ?
#
loop_
_entity_poly.entity_id
_entity_poly.type
_entity_poly.pdbx_seq_one_letter_code
_entity_poly.pdbx_strand_id
1 'polypeptide(L)'
;MEELEKISDHDKIFLIDRFTKLDNLFSLSGQSELIITFDFESHKLLLEKNIKHEISDIFLTDYNLSSIQNNSYKYAKWFENQNFSRLLMFDGINLGESSKIEFHYFLLPFLKKFLEIKNITNQYPNSKFLAAGILNDIAKQFVKNIDIIEKSSSESLLYDHVNLSLQIGSHLLKLHIPSKYYNSFKNFIEIIFNVMFGPKRRFVKNKKSILFVESNTMTYEEFLLEFKNSGMNLMLFNSRRPYAWNARTFLTLLKSKCIILQNKTDSNNDHNSKQMMFDFETLWKNESSFESFFTLNGVSFWNVIKPVLTLLVEKTIKQALITIQYSNHILDTYKPSTLLVFNETGFYEQILVPLCKKRSMRIYMVQHGSLGVD
;
A
#
# COMPACT_ATOMS: atom_id res chain seq x y z
N MET A 1 -8.22 2.12 -46.23
CA MET A 1 -8.71 0.73 -46.36
C MET A 1 -7.47 -0.13 -46.47
N GLU A 2 -6.91 -0.48 -45.33
CA GLU A 2 -5.87 -1.51 -45.20
C GLU A 2 -6.54 -2.71 -44.55
N GLU A 3 -6.26 -3.87 -45.10
CA GLU A 3 -6.94 -5.14 -44.88
C GLU A 3 -6.87 -5.57 -43.42
N LEU A 4 -8.04 -5.80 -42.83
CA LEU A 4 -8.22 -6.58 -41.61
C LEU A 4 -7.79 -8.03 -41.91
N GLU A 5 -6.51 -8.33 -41.70
CA GLU A 5 -5.98 -9.69 -41.79
C GLU A 5 -6.60 -10.59 -40.70
N LYS A 6 -7.38 -11.57 -41.18
CA LYS A 6 -7.69 -12.89 -40.61
C LYS A 6 -8.02 -12.93 -39.11
N ILE A 7 -9.33 -12.91 -38.83
CA ILE A 7 -9.91 -13.49 -37.61
C ILE A 7 -9.56 -14.99 -37.59
N SER A 8 -8.62 -15.40 -36.74
CA SER A 8 -8.56 -16.80 -36.31
C SER A 8 -9.68 -17.01 -35.31
N ASP A 9 -10.77 -17.64 -35.72
CA ASP A 9 -11.84 -18.01 -34.79
C ASP A 9 -11.33 -19.10 -33.84
N HIS A 10 -11.00 -18.70 -32.62
CA HIS A 10 -10.80 -19.61 -31.50
C HIS A 10 -12.16 -19.86 -30.84
N ASP A 11 -12.59 -21.12 -30.76
CA ASP A 11 -13.86 -21.46 -30.12
C ASP A 11 -13.82 -21.17 -28.61
N LYS A 12 -12.64 -21.37 -28.01
CA LYS A 12 -12.41 -21.14 -26.58
C LYS A 12 -11.11 -20.40 -26.32
N ILE A 13 -11.15 -19.50 -25.34
CA ILE A 13 -9.99 -18.73 -24.88
C ILE A 13 -9.85 -18.88 -23.37
N PHE A 14 -8.69 -19.38 -22.93
CA PHE A 14 -8.33 -19.49 -21.53
C PHE A 14 -7.52 -18.28 -21.10
N LEU A 15 -8.01 -17.56 -20.09
CA LEU A 15 -7.29 -16.46 -19.43
C LEU A 15 -6.70 -17.01 -18.14
N ILE A 16 -5.38 -17.13 -18.10
CA ILE A 16 -4.65 -17.84 -17.04
C ILE A 16 -3.74 -16.88 -16.30
N ASP A 17 -3.77 -16.97 -14.98
CA ASP A 17 -2.69 -16.48 -14.13
C ASP A 17 -2.28 -17.52 -13.07
N ARG A 18 -1.30 -17.16 -12.23
CA ARG A 18 -0.74 -18.02 -11.18
C ARG A 18 -1.79 -18.54 -10.19
N PHE A 19 -2.97 -17.92 -10.16
CA PHE A 19 -4.07 -18.33 -9.30
C PHE A 19 -4.99 -19.36 -9.97
N THR A 20 -4.77 -19.65 -11.24
CA THR A 20 -5.52 -20.66 -12.00
C THR A 20 -4.95 -22.04 -11.70
N LYS A 21 -5.80 -22.99 -11.31
CA LYS A 21 -5.35 -24.37 -11.09
C LYS A 21 -5.14 -25.05 -12.45
N LEU A 22 -3.88 -25.26 -12.80
CA LEU A 22 -3.47 -25.75 -14.12
C LEU A 22 -3.71 -27.25 -14.33
N ASP A 23 -3.94 -28.02 -13.28
CA ASP A 23 -4.15 -29.48 -13.37
C ASP A 23 -5.33 -29.85 -14.29
N ASN A 24 -6.33 -28.96 -14.38
CA ASN A 24 -7.50 -29.13 -15.25
C ASN A 24 -7.28 -28.63 -16.70
N LEU A 25 -6.20 -27.87 -16.98
CA LEU A 25 -5.93 -27.34 -18.32
C LEU A 25 -5.31 -28.39 -19.25
N PHE A 26 -4.51 -29.30 -18.70
CA PHE A 26 -3.86 -30.36 -19.47
C PHE A 26 -4.84 -31.42 -20.00
N SER A 27 -6.04 -31.53 -19.41
CA SER A 27 -7.10 -32.43 -19.87
C SER A 27 -8.06 -31.80 -20.89
N LEU A 28 -7.99 -30.48 -21.09
CA LEU A 28 -8.92 -29.72 -21.94
C LEU A 28 -8.34 -29.37 -23.31
N SER A 29 -7.02 -29.37 -23.50
CA SER A 29 -6.35 -28.85 -24.70
C SER A 29 -6.76 -29.55 -26.00
N GLY A 30 -7.63 -28.91 -26.78
CA GLY A 30 -8.00 -29.27 -28.16
C GLY A 30 -7.38 -28.34 -29.21
N GLN A 31 -7.57 -28.65 -30.51
CA GLN A 31 -6.96 -27.90 -31.63
C GLN A 31 -7.53 -26.47 -31.85
N SER A 32 -8.67 -26.11 -31.25
CA SER A 32 -9.33 -24.80 -31.44
C SER A 32 -9.26 -23.86 -30.22
N GLU A 33 -8.32 -24.09 -29.30
CA GLU A 33 -8.23 -23.36 -28.04
C GLU A 33 -7.02 -22.40 -28.03
N LEU A 34 -7.24 -21.16 -27.58
CA LEU A 34 -6.17 -20.17 -27.33
C LEU A 34 -5.95 -20.03 -25.82
N ILE A 35 -4.69 -20.04 -25.40
CA ILE A 35 -4.29 -19.81 -24.02
C ILE A 35 -3.55 -18.47 -23.94
N ILE A 36 -3.99 -17.59 -23.04
CA ILE A 36 -3.38 -16.29 -22.79
C ILE A 36 -2.96 -16.20 -21.32
N THR A 37 -1.68 -15.96 -21.08
CA THR A 37 -1.11 -15.83 -19.72
C THR A 37 -0.98 -14.38 -19.30
N PHE A 38 -1.39 -14.06 -18.07
CA PHE A 38 -1.41 -12.71 -17.48
C PHE A 38 -0.29 -12.45 -16.45
N ASP A 39 0.60 -13.42 -16.25
CA ASP A 39 1.78 -13.26 -15.41
C ASP A 39 2.95 -14.12 -15.89
N PHE A 40 4.14 -13.73 -15.44
CA PHE A 40 5.39 -14.37 -15.79
C PHE A 40 5.53 -15.82 -15.27
N GLU A 41 4.99 -16.13 -14.09
CA GLU A 41 5.10 -17.48 -13.50
C GLU A 41 4.36 -18.50 -14.38
N SER A 42 3.14 -18.13 -14.80
CA SER A 42 2.28 -18.94 -15.67
C SER A 42 2.86 -19.06 -17.08
N HIS A 43 3.36 -17.96 -17.66
CA HIS A 43 4.07 -17.98 -18.95
C HIS A 43 5.27 -18.95 -18.91
N LYS A 44 6.13 -18.81 -17.90
CA LYS A 44 7.32 -19.65 -17.75
C LYS A 44 6.95 -21.13 -17.63
N LEU A 45 5.93 -21.44 -16.83
CA LEU A 45 5.48 -22.82 -16.63
C LEU A 45 4.93 -23.46 -17.91
N LEU A 46 4.17 -22.71 -18.73
CA LEU A 46 3.67 -23.22 -20.01
C LEU A 46 4.79 -23.35 -21.05
N LEU A 47 5.77 -22.45 -21.07
CA LEU A 47 6.97 -22.57 -21.89
C LEU A 47 7.77 -23.84 -21.54
N GLU A 48 8.01 -24.09 -20.25
CA GLU A 48 8.72 -25.30 -19.78
C GLU A 48 8.02 -26.60 -20.19
N LYS A 49 6.69 -26.57 -20.32
CA LYS A 49 5.87 -27.70 -20.77
C LYS A 49 5.63 -27.74 -22.29
N ASN A 50 6.24 -26.84 -23.07
CA ASN A 50 6.05 -26.71 -24.52
C ASN A 50 4.57 -26.54 -24.93
N ILE A 51 3.77 -25.86 -24.12
CA ILE A 51 2.37 -25.55 -24.46
C ILE A 51 2.32 -24.25 -25.24
N LYS A 52 1.64 -24.26 -26.39
CA LYS A 52 1.42 -23.05 -27.19
C LYS A 52 0.48 -22.10 -26.45
N HIS A 53 0.92 -20.86 -26.27
CA HIS A 53 0.16 -19.80 -25.60
C HIS A 53 0.69 -18.42 -26.03
N GLU A 54 -0.06 -17.38 -25.71
CA GLU A 54 0.30 -15.98 -25.90
C GLU A 54 0.43 -15.28 -24.54
N ILE A 55 1.21 -14.20 -24.48
CA ILE A 55 1.33 -13.33 -23.31
C ILE A 55 0.36 -12.15 -23.46
N SER A 56 -0.34 -11.79 -22.39
CA SER A 56 -1.36 -10.72 -22.44
C SER A 56 -0.81 -9.35 -22.84
N ASP A 57 0.50 -9.11 -22.62
CA ASP A 57 1.19 -7.86 -22.93
C ASP A 57 1.09 -7.46 -24.41
N ILE A 58 0.99 -8.44 -25.33
CA ILE A 58 0.87 -8.16 -26.78
C ILE A 58 -0.44 -7.43 -27.14
N PHE A 59 -1.44 -7.50 -26.25
CA PHE A 59 -2.73 -6.85 -26.44
C PHE A 59 -2.74 -5.41 -25.92
N LEU A 60 -1.59 -4.83 -25.53
CA LEU A 60 -1.46 -3.45 -25.09
C LEU A 60 -0.59 -2.64 -26.03
N THR A 61 -0.98 -1.38 -26.21
CA THR A 61 -0.19 -0.34 -26.90
C THR A 61 0.46 0.61 -25.90
N ASP A 62 1.43 1.40 -26.34
CA ASP A 62 2.04 2.47 -25.52
C ASP A 62 1.01 3.50 -25.03
N TYR A 63 -0.03 3.74 -25.82
CA TYR A 63 -1.17 4.55 -25.41
C TYR A 63 -1.92 3.92 -24.23
N ASN A 64 -2.12 2.59 -24.25
CA ASN A 64 -2.73 1.89 -23.14
C ASN A 64 -1.87 1.98 -21.88
N LEU A 65 -0.56 1.80 -21.98
CA LEU A 65 0.37 1.90 -20.85
C LEU A 65 0.35 3.30 -20.23
N SER A 66 0.38 4.35 -21.06
CA SER A 66 0.26 5.74 -20.62
C SER A 66 -1.08 6.02 -19.94
N SER A 67 -2.17 5.47 -20.48
CA SER A 67 -3.51 5.57 -19.91
C SER A 67 -3.61 4.88 -18.55
N ILE A 68 -3.02 3.68 -18.40
CA ILE A 68 -2.96 2.93 -17.13
C ILE A 68 -2.25 3.78 -16.07
N GLN A 69 -1.07 4.33 -16.40
CA GLN A 69 -0.31 5.14 -15.46
C GLN A 69 -1.12 6.35 -14.99
N ASN A 70 -1.65 7.16 -15.91
CA ASN A 70 -2.42 8.36 -15.57
C ASN A 70 -3.68 8.04 -14.76
N ASN A 71 -4.44 7.03 -15.16
CA ASN A 71 -5.67 6.63 -14.47
C ASN A 71 -5.38 6.01 -13.09
N SER A 72 -4.28 5.27 -12.94
CA SER A 72 -3.89 4.71 -11.63
C SER A 72 -3.68 5.80 -10.58
N TYR A 73 -3.03 6.92 -10.93
CA TYR A 73 -2.87 8.06 -10.03
C TYR A 73 -4.18 8.78 -9.74
N LYS A 74 -5.04 8.96 -10.75
CA LYS A 74 -6.37 9.56 -10.58
C LYS A 74 -7.23 8.73 -9.61
N TYR A 75 -7.33 7.43 -9.85
CA TYR A 75 -8.17 6.53 -9.06
C TYR A 75 -7.62 6.31 -7.64
N ALA A 76 -6.30 6.33 -7.47
CA ALA A 76 -5.68 6.27 -6.13
C ALA A 76 -6.08 7.46 -5.25
N LYS A 77 -6.44 8.60 -5.86
CA LYS A 77 -6.91 9.83 -5.20
C LYS A 77 -8.43 9.94 -5.09
N TRP A 78 -9.16 8.81 -5.15
CA TRP A 78 -10.62 8.79 -5.04
C TRP A 78 -11.14 9.60 -3.84
N PHE A 79 -10.44 9.55 -2.71
CA PHE A 79 -10.79 10.24 -1.47
C PHE A 79 -10.80 11.78 -1.56
N GLU A 80 -10.21 12.37 -2.62
CA GLU A 80 -10.24 13.81 -2.88
C GLU A 80 -11.57 14.24 -3.55
N ASN A 81 -12.34 13.30 -4.11
CA ASN A 81 -13.61 13.59 -4.76
C ASN A 81 -14.63 14.14 -3.76
N GLN A 82 -15.33 15.22 -4.14
CA GLN A 82 -16.31 15.91 -3.28
C GLN A 82 -17.47 15.03 -2.81
N ASN A 83 -17.83 14.00 -3.58
CA ASN A 83 -18.88 13.03 -3.24
C ASN A 83 -18.48 12.11 -2.08
N PHE A 84 -17.18 11.98 -1.79
CA PHE A 84 -16.64 11.08 -0.78
C PHE A 84 -15.96 11.82 0.36
N SER A 85 -15.19 12.87 0.04
CA SER A 85 -14.22 13.49 0.94
C SER A 85 -14.81 13.93 2.28
N ARG A 86 -16.04 14.47 2.30
CA ARG A 86 -16.70 14.92 3.53
C ARG A 86 -16.89 13.81 4.57
N LEU A 87 -17.22 12.59 4.12
CA LEU A 87 -17.42 11.42 5.00
C LEU A 87 -16.10 10.82 5.49
N LEU A 88 -14.98 11.25 4.91
CA LEU A 88 -13.63 10.75 5.23
C LEU A 88 -12.88 11.65 6.20
N MET A 89 -13.43 12.81 6.58
CA MET A 89 -12.74 13.78 7.41
C MET A 89 -12.85 13.44 8.90
N PHE A 90 -11.70 13.32 9.58
CA PHE A 90 -11.62 13.24 11.04
C PHE A 90 -10.50 14.14 11.55
N ASP A 91 -10.82 15.00 12.51
CA ASP A 91 -9.87 15.97 13.06
C ASP A 91 -9.07 16.72 11.95
N GLY A 92 -9.75 17.13 10.88
CA GLY A 92 -9.14 17.85 9.76
C GLY A 92 -8.16 17.02 8.91
N ILE A 93 -8.18 15.70 9.04
CA ILE A 93 -7.40 14.75 8.25
C ILE A 93 -8.36 13.95 7.37
N ASN A 94 -8.02 13.76 6.10
CA ASN A 94 -8.77 12.89 5.20
C ASN A 94 -8.28 11.45 5.39
N LEU A 95 -9.09 10.60 6.01
CA LEU A 95 -8.67 9.22 6.30
C LEU A 95 -8.59 8.34 5.06
N GLY A 96 -9.27 8.68 3.97
CA GLY A 96 -9.17 7.93 2.72
C GLY A 96 -7.75 7.98 2.12
N GLU A 97 -7.01 9.05 2.39
CA GLU A 97 -5.63 9.21 1.94
C GLU A 97 -4.71 8.11 2.48
N SER A 98 -5.02 7.57 3.66
CA SER A 98 -4.21 6.52 4.30
C SER A 98 -4.13 5.21 3.50
N SER A 99 -5.13 4.95 2.63
CA SER A 99 -5.18 3.78 1.74
C SER A 99 -4.49 3.98 0.40
N LYS A 100 -4.11 5.23 0.06
CA LYS A 100 -3.68 5.65 -1.28
C LYS A 100 -2.54 4.80 -1.85
N ILE A 101 -1.49 4.56 -1.06
CA ILE A 101 -0.29 3.87 -1.53
C ILE A 101 -0.59 2.39 -1.80
N GLU A 102 -1.22 1.70 -0.84
CA GLU A 102 -1.61 0.28 -1.00
C GLU A 102 -2.60 0.11 -2.16
N PHE A 103 -3.56 1.03 -2.29
CA PHE A 103 -4.53 0.99 -3.37
C PHE A 103 -3.93 1.33 -4.74
N HIS A 104 -2.99 2.28 -4.82
CA HIS A 104 -2.27 2.57 -6.07
C HIS A 104 -1.46 1.36 -6.56
N TYR A 105 -0.80 0.66 -5.64
CA TYR A 105 -0.07 -0.56 -5.94
C TYR A 105 -0.98 -1.67 -6.48
N PHE A 106 -2.21 -1.79 -5.96
CA PHE A 106 -3.23 -2.69 -6.50
C PHE A 106 -3.76 -2.24 -7.88
N LEU A 107 -4.03 -0.94 -8.03
CA LEU A 107 -4.64 -0.37 -9.24
C LEU A 107 -3.79 -0.57 -10.49
N LEU A 108 -2.46 -0.46 -10.41
CA LEU A 108 -1.57 -0.61 -11.56
C LEU A 108 -1.74 -1.97 -12.28
N PRO A 109 -1.52 -3.12 -11.63
CA PRO A 109 -1.72 -4.42 -12.26
C PRO A 109 -3.19 -4.70 -12.56
N PHE A 110 -4.14 -4.17 -11.78
CA PHE A 110 -5.57 -4.30 -12.05
C PHE A 110 -5.97 -3.63 -13.38
N LEU A 111 -5.60 -2.36 -13.58
CA LEU A 111 -5.93 -1.60 -14.78
C LEU A 111 -5.25 -2.19 -16.03
N LYS A 112 -4.05 -2.74 -15.87
CA LYS A 112 -3.38 -3.52 -16.92
C LYS A 112 -4.24 -4.70 -17.36
N LYS A 113 -4.61 -5.59 -16.43
CA LYS A 113 -5.51 -6.73 -16.68
C LYS A 113 -6.84 -6.29 -17.29
N PHE A 114 -7.40 -5.19 -16.81
CA PHE A 114 -8.65 -4.62 -17.31
C PHE A 114 -8.57 -4.24 -18.80
N LEU A 115 -7.52 -3.54 -19.22
CA LEU A 115 -7.34 -3.16 -20.63
C LEU A 115 -6.94 -4.33 -21.52
N GLU A 116 -6.11 -5.25 -21.02
CA GLU A 116 -5.76 -6.49 -21.74
C GLU A 116 -7.02 -7.29 -22.07
N ILE A 117 -7.83 -7.58 -21.06
CA ILE A 117 -9.07 -8.34 -21.23
C ILE A 117 -10.06 -7.59 -22.14
N LYS A 118 -10.16 -6.27 -22.00
CA LYS A 118 -10.98 -5.47 -22.92
C LYS A 118 -10.52 -5.65 -24.37
N ASN A 119 -9.23 -5.57 -24.64
CA ASN A 119 -8.70 -5.67 -26.00
C ASN A 119 -8.84 -7.10 -26.55
N ILE A 120 -8.56 -8.12 -25.74
CA ILE A 120 -8.76 -9.53 -26.09
C ILE A 120 -10.23 -9.80 -26.43
N THR A 121 -11.17 -9.38 -25.59
CA THR A 121 -12.61 -9.62 -25.81
C THR A 121 -13.15 -8.88 -27.04
N ASN A 122 -12.58 -7.71 -27.38
CA ASN A 122 -12.89 -7.01 -28.62
C ASN A 122 -12.33 -7.71 -29.86
N GLN A 123 -11.13 -8.31 -29.74
CA GLN A 123 -10.50 -9.06 -30.83
C GLN A 123 -11.20 -10.40 -31.09
N TYR A 124 -11.77 -11.01 -30.05
CA TYR A 124 -12.42 -12.32 -30.11
C TYR A 124 -13.88 -12.27 -29.57
N PRO A 125 -14.79 -11.55 -30.24
CA PRO A 125 -16.13 -11.28 -29.71
C PRO A 125 -17.05 -12.51 -29.65
N ASN A 126 -16.78 -13.55 -30.45
CA ASN A 126 -17.61 -14.76 -30.55
C ASN A 126 -17.08 -15.94 -29.72
N SER A 127 -15.88 -15.81 -29.13
CA SER A 127 -15.24 -16.90 -28.41
C SER A 127 -15.88 -17.14 -27.04
N LYS A 128 -15.77 -18.38 -26.55
CA LYS A 128 -16.09 -18.71 -25.17
C LYS A 128 -14.87 -18.50 -24.27
N PHE A 129 -15.01 -17.68 -23.24
CA PHE A 129 -13.92 -17.39 -22.31
C PHE A 129 -13.94 -18.31 -21.10
N LEU A 130 -12.77 -18.69 -20.62
CA LEU A 130 -12.59 -19.47 -19.38
C LEU A 130 -11.55 -18.77 -18.51
N ALA A 131 -11.91 -18.43 -17.28
CA ALA A 131 -11.02 -17.69 -16.39
C ALA A 131 -11.31 -17.98 -14.91
N ALA A 132 -10.32 -17.72 -14.06
CA ALA A 132 -10.46 -17.80 -12.60
C ALA A 132 -10.24 -16.42 -11.96
N GLY A 133 -10.79 -16.25 -10.75
CA GLY A 133 -10.55 -15.08 -9.90
C GLY A 133 -10.76 -13.74 -10.60
N ILE A 134 -9.81 -12.83 -10.40
CA ILE A 134 -9.92 -11.45 -10.88
C ILE A 134 -10.04 -11.35 -12.41
N LEU A 135 -9.44 -12.28 -13.15
CA LEU A 135 -9.56 -12.30 -14.62
C LEU A 135 -11.00 -12.56 -15.06
N ASN A 136 -11.68 -13.49 -14.39
CA ASN A 136 -13.09 -13.76 -14.62
C ASN A 136 -13.98 -12.56 -14.24
N ASP A 137 -13.72 -11.94 -13.10
CA ASP A 137 -14.52 -10.80 -12.62
C ASP A 137 -14.40 -9.58 -13.55
N ILE A 138 -13.22 -9.37 -14.13
CA ILE A 138 -12.98 -8.36 -15.17
C ILE A 138 -13.66 -8.78 -16.49
N ALA A 139 -13.47 -10.00 -16.97
CA ALA A 139 -13.99 -10.44 -18.26
C ALA A 139 -15.53 -10.41 -18.33
N LYS A 140 -16.22 -10.69 -17.22
CA LYS A 140 -17.68 -10.53 -17.09
C LYS A 140 -18.19 -9.10 -17.35
N GLN A 141 -17.33 -8.08 -17.26
CA GLN A 141 -17.70 -6.70 -17.62
C GLN A 141 -17.82 -6.50 -19.14
N PHE A 142 -17.22 -7.38 -19.94
CA PHE A 142 -17.14 -7.24 -21.40
C PHE A 142 -17.89 -8.32 -22.16
N VAL A 143 -17.97 -9.54 -21.62
CA VAL A 143 -18.57 -10.70 -22.32
C VAL A 143 -19.55 -11.46 -21.45
N LYS A 144 -20.58 -12.04 -22.09
CA LYS A 144 -21.56 -12.94 -21.45
C LYS A 144 -21.13 -14.42 -21.51
N ASN A 145 -20.40 -14.81 -22.55
CA ASN A 145 -19.99 -16.18 -22.79
C ASN A 145 -18.69 -16.49 -22.03
N ILE A 146 -18.77 -16.59 -20.70
CA ILE A 146 -17.63 -16.87 -19.82
C ILE A 146 -17.96 -17.91 -18.75
N ASP A 147 -17.10 -18.92 -18.64
CA ASP A 147 -17.16 -19.95 -17.60
C ASP A 147 -16.03 -19.80 -16.58
N ILE A 148 -16.33 -20.15 -15.33
CA ILE A 148 -15.39 -20.10 -14.22
C ILE A 148 -14.59 -21.41 -14.18
N ILE A 149 -13.26 -21.32 -14.07
CA ILE A 149 -12.37 -22.47 -13.81
C ILE A 149 -11.87 -22.47 -12.35
N GLU A 150 -11.40 -23.62 -11.87
CA GLU A 150 -10.96 -23.79 -10.47
C GLU A 150 -9.83 -22.83 -10.09
N LYS A 151 -9.99 -22.16 -8.94
CA LYS A 151 -8.93 -21.38 -8.29
C LYS A 151 -7.93 -22.31 -7.58
N SER A 152 -6.65 -21.96 -7.62
CA SER A 152 -5.63 -22.51 -6.71
C SER A 152 -5.87 -22.02 -5.27
N SER A 153 -5.45 -22.81 -4.29
CA SER A 153 -5.68 -22.57 -2.85
C SER A 153 -4.79 -21.47 -2.25
N SER A 154 -3.89 -20.86 -3.02
CA SER A 154 -2.84 -19.95 -2.55
C SER A 154 -3.15 -18.48 -2.80
N GLU A 155 -4.38 -18.04 -2.55
CA GLU A 155 -4.71 -16.61 -2.48
C GLU A 155 -4.27 -16.06 -1.11
N SER A 156 -2.96 -16.09 -0.81
CA SER A 156 -2.42 -15.32 0.31
C SER A 156 -2.33 -13.86 -0.11
N LEU A 157 -2.97 -12.99 0.68
CA LEU A 157 -2.76 -11.56 0.57
C LEU A 157 -1.25 -11.29 0.68
N LEU A 158 -0.77 -10.29 -0.06
CA LEU A 158 0.64 -9.84 -0.22
C LEU A 158 1.45 -9.60 1.09
N TYR A 159 0.90 -9.90 2.28
CA TYR A 159 1.37 -9.43 3.58
C TYR A 159 1.49 -10.51 4.69
N ASP A 160 1.46 -11.80 4.36
CA ASP A 160 1.51 -12.87 5.39
C ASP A 160 2.87 -13.04 6.09
N HIS A 161 3.94 -12.46 5.51
CA HIS A 161 5.29 -12.53 6.06
C HIS A 161 5.99 -11.17 6.05
N VAL A 162 6.73 -10.88 7.13
CA VAL A 162 7.65 -9.74 7.22
C VAL A 162 9.08 -10.25 7.05
N ASN A 163 9.77 -9.73 6.04
CA ASN A 163 11.18 -10.02 5.80
C ASN A 163 12.04 -9.03 6.59
N LEU A 164 12.73 -9.50 7.62
CA LEU A 164 13.68 -8.72 8.40
C LEU A 164 15.11 -9.14 8.07
N SER A 165 15.94 -8.18 7.65
CA SER A 165 17.37 -8.37 7.49
C SER A 165 18.10 -7.70 8.66
N LEU A 166 18.71 -8.48 9.54
CA LEU A 166 19.52 -7.99 10.66
C LEU A 166 21.00 -8.25 10.38
N GLN A 167 21.82 -7.20 10.47
CA GLN A 167 23.27 -7.33 10.30
C GLN A 167 23.93 -7.47 11.67
N ILE A 168 24.49 -8.66 11.95
CA ILE A 168 25.20 -8.97 13.20
C ILE A 168 26.68 -9.19 12.83
N GLY A 169 27.52 -8.19 13.12
CA GLY A 169 28.92 -8.18 12.66
C GLY A 169 29.01 -8.14 11.13
N SER A 170 29.72 -9.09 10.52
CA SER A 170 29.83 -9.25 9.07
C SER A 170 28.71 -10.09 8.45
N HIS A 171 27.84 -10.72 9.25
CA HIS A 171 26.81 -11.63 8.76
C HIS A 171 25.44 -10.95 8.65
N LEU A 172 24.79 -11.13 7.49
CA LEU A 172 23.41 -10.69 7.23
C LEU A 172 22.45 -11.85 7.50
N LEU A 173 21.73 -11.78 8.61
CA LEU A 173 20.68 -12.73 8.96
C LEU A 173 19.36 -12.27 8.31
N LYS A 174 18.86 -13.03 7.34
CA LYS A 174 17.53 -12.82 6.75
C LYS A 174 16.52 -13.71 7.47
N LEU A 175 15.60 -13.10 8.22
CA LEU A 175 14.53 -13.77 8.94
C LEU A 175 13.21 -13.56 8.19
N HIS A 176 12.56 -14.67 7.84
CA HIS A 176 11.17 -14.68 7.38
C HIS A 176 10.28 -14.88 8.59
N ILE A 177 9.71 -13.80 9.12
CA ILE A 177 8.85 -13.88 10.30
C ILE A 177 7.39 -13.93 9.84
N PRO A 178 6.63 -14.99 10.16
CA PRO A 178 5.18 -14.98 9.97
C PRO A 178 4.55 -13.80 10.71
N SER A 179 3.62 -13.07 10.08
CA SER A 179 3.00 -11.87 10.63
C SER A 179 2.40 -12.09 12.04
N LYS A 180 1.99 -13.33 12.35
CA LYS A 180 1.50 -13.77 13.67
C LYS A 180 2.52 -13.59 14.82
N TYR A 181 3.82 -13.77 14.57
CA TYR A 181 4.87 -13.68 15.59
C TYR A 181 5.60 -12.34 15.59
N TYR A 182 5.50 -11.58 14.51
CA TYR A 182 6.12 -10.27 14.38
C TYR A 182 5.68 -9.29 15.47
N ASN A 183 4.38 -9.27 15.80
CA ASN A 183 3.84 -8.37 16.82
C ASN A 183 4.43 -8.63 18.21
N SER A 184 4.62 -9.89 18.61
CA SER A 184 5.23 -10.23 19.90
C SER A 184 6.70 -9.81 19.98
N PHE A 185 7.46 -10.01 18.90
CA PHE A 185 8.85 -9.56 18.81
C PHE A 185 8.96 -8.03 18.85
N LYS A 186 8.10 -7.33 18.09
CA LYS A 186 8.01 -5.88 18.09
C LYS A 186 7.74 -5.32 19.49
N ASN A 187 6.76 -5.89 20.21
CA ASN A 187 6.42 -5.47 21.57
C ASN A 187 7.61 -5.60 22.55
N PHE A 188 8.37 -6.70 22.47
CA PHE A 188 9.55 -6.89 23.32
C PHE A 188 10.63 -5.83 23.06
N ILE A 189 10.92 -5.56 21.78
CA ILE A 189 11.87 -4.51 21.38
C ILE A 189 11.38 -3.15 21.86
N GLU A 190 10.09 -2.84 21.71
CA GLU A 190 9.49 -1.60 22.21
C GLU A 190 9.70 -1.44 23.72
N ILE A 191 9.46 -2.46 24.54
CA ILE A 191 9.71 -2.38 25.99
C ILE A 191 11.15 -1.97 26.30
N ILE A 192 12.14 -2.62 25.66
CA ILE A 192 13.56 -2.29 25.83
C ILE A 192 13.84 -0.84 25.46
N PHE A 193 13.35 -0.40 24.30
CA PHE A 193 13.56 0.96 23.83
C PHE A 193 12.92 2.00 24.75
N ASN A 194 11.76 1.73 25.33
CA ASN A 194 11.10 2.65 26.24
C ASN A 194 11.90 2.85 27.53
N VAL A 195 12.45 1.77 28.07
CA VAL A 195 13.25 1.80 29.29
C VAL A 195 14.56 2.57 29.08
N MET A 196 15.22 2.37 27.93
CA MET A 196 16.53 2.98 27.66
C MET A 196 16.47 4.40 27.09
N PHE A 197 15.48 4.67 26.23
CA PHE A 197 15.38 5.88 25.42
C PHE A 197 14.11 6.68 25.67
N GLY A 198 13.18 6.17 26.49
CA GLY A 198 11.88 6.79 26.68
C GLY A 198 11.90 8.14 27.41
N PRO A 199 10.79 8.88 27.33
CA PRO A 199 10.66 10.22 27.86
C PRO A 199 10.86 10.29 29.38
N LYS A 200 10.47 9.25 30.13
CA LYS A 200 10.66 9.21 31.60
C LYS A 200 12.12 9.43 32.02
N ARG A 201 13.08 8.99 31.21
CA ARG A 201 14.51 9.05 31.53
C ARG A 201 15.21 10.26 30.91
N ARG A 202 14.78 10.66 29.71
CA ARG A 202 15.54 11.60 28.86
C ARG A 202 14.86 12.94 28.64
N PHE A 203 13.56 13.06 28.90
CA PHE A 203 12.84 14.31 28.70
C PHE A 203 13.24 15.33 29.77
N VAL A 204 13.67 16.51 29.32
CA VAL A 204 14.03 17.61 30.20
C VAL A 204 12.95 18.69 30.11
N LYS A 205 12.30 18.99 31.24
CA LYS A 205 11.30 20.05 31.33
C LYS A 205 11.91 21.41 31.00
N ASN A 206 11.10 22.33 30.48
CA ASN A 206 11.47 23.71 30.11
C ASN A 206 12.50 23.84 28.98
N LYS A 207 12.95 22.75 28.36
CA LYS A 207 13.69 22.80 27.08
C LYS A 207 12.73 22.81 25.91
N LYS A 208 13.07 23.55 24.85
CA LYS A 208 12.35 23.46 23.58
C LYS A 208 12.48 22.05 23.03
N SER A 209 11.38 21.51 22.51
CA SER A 209 11.33 20.16 21.96
C SER A 209 11.11 20.19 20.45
N ILE A 210 11.75 19.26 19.76
CA ILE A 210 11.57 18.96 18.34
C ILE A 210 11.06 17.52 18.22
N LEU A 211 9.99 17.34 17.44
CA LEU A 211 9.48 16.02 17.07
C LEU A 211 10.02 15.66 15.68
N PHE A 212 10.73 14.53 15.56
CA PHE A 212 11.24 14.03 14.30
C PHE A 212 10.58 12.69 13.96
N VAL A 213 9.82 12.68 12.85
CA VAL A 213 8.95 11.56 12.47
C VAL A 213 9.59 10.71 11.39
N GLU A 214 9.48 9.38 11.54
CA GLU A 214 9.99 8.37 10.60
C GLU A 214 11.47 8.58 10.21
N SER A 215 12.27 9.03 11.18
CA SER A 215 13.69 9.30 11.04
C SER A 215 14.49 8.02 10.78
N ASN A 216 15.44 8.07 9.84
CA ASN A 216 16.40 6.98 9.65
C ASN A 216 17.69 7.27 10.42
N THR A 217 17.89 6.57 11.55
CA THR A 217 19.08 6.71 12.39
C THR A 217 20.39 6.50 11.63
N MET A 218 20.42 5.61 10.64
CA MET A 218 21.63 5.38 9.84
C MET A 218 21.94 6.59 8.97
N THR A 219 20.93 7.10 8.28
CA THR A 219 21.05 8.25 7.37
C THR A 219 21.36 9.54 8.10
N TYR A 220 20.77 9.74 9.28
CA TYR A 220 20.88 10.96 10.06
C TYR A 220 21.84 10.84 11.25
N GLU A 221 22.79 9.90 11.21
CA GLU A 221 23.69 9.63 12.33
C GLU A 221 24.41 10.90 12.83
N GLU A 222 25.04 11.64 11.93
CA GLU A 222 25.79 12.86 12.26
C GLU A 222 24.86 13.93 12.85
N PHE A 223 23.70 14.16 12.21
CA PHE A 223 22.70 15.08 12.72
C PHE A 223 22.28 14.74 14.15
N LEU A 224 21.98 13.46 14.42
CA LEU A 224 21.57 13.02 15.76
C LEU A 224 22.69 13.22 16.79
N LEU A 225 23.94 12.93 16.42
CA LEU A 225 25.09 13.07 17.31
C LEU A 225 25.39 14.53 17.64
N GLU A 226 25.29 15.43 16.66
CA GLU A 226 25.49 16.87 16.86
C GLU A 226 24.32 17.54 17.59
N PHE A 227 23.10 17.05 17.36
CA PHE A 227 21.90 17.64 17.97
C PHE A 227 21.95 17.65 19.50
N LYS A 228 22.65 16.70 20.14
CA LYS A 228 22.79 16.65 21.60
C LYS A 228 23.35 17.95 22.21
N ASN A 229 24.11 18.72 21.42
CA ASN A 229 24.75 19.97 21.81
C ASN A 229 23.82 21.19 21.69
N SER A 230 22.65 21.04 21.06
CA SER A 230 21.69 22.15 20.78
C SER A 230 20.99 22.71 22.03
N GLY A 231 21.05 22.00 23.17
CA GLY A 231 20.27 22.35 24.34
C GLY A 231 18.76 22.08 24.22
N MET A 232 18.31 21.41 23.16
CA MET A 232 16.89 21.07 22.91
C MET A 232 16.61 19.58 23.15
N ASN A 233 15.34 19.24 23.35
CA ASN A 233 14.88 17.84 23.36
C ASN A 233 14.61 17.37 21.92
N LEU A 234 15.30 16.32 21.46
CA LEU A 234 14.95 15.64 20.20
C LEU A 234 14.14 14.39 20.49
N MET A 235 12.89 14.39 20.04
CA MET A 235 11.96 13.27 20.21
C MET A 235 11.77 12.57 18.87
N LEU A 236 12.13 11.29 18.81
CA LEU A 236 11.96 10.44 17.63
C LEU A 236 10.64 9.70 17.74
N PHE A 237 9.86 9.71 16.66
CA PHE A 237 8.63 8.95 16.52
C PHE A 237 8.64 8.18 15.20
N ASN A 238 9.01 6.91 15.28
CA ASN A 238 9.06 5.98 14.17
C ASN A 238 8.13 4.80 14.43
N SER A 239 7.52 4.34 13.35
CA SER A 239 6.52 3.27 13.38
C SER A 239 6.64 2.32 12.20
N ARG A 240 7.14 2.81 11.04
CA ARG A 240 7.45 1.96 9.88
C ARG A 240 8.79 1.27 9.98
N ARG A 241 9.74 1.86 10.71
CA ARG A 241 11.13 1.37 10.80
C ARG A 241 11.57 1.24 12.26
N PRO A 242 12.35 0.20 12.60
CA PRO A 242 12.99 0.14 13.90
C PRO A 242 13.95 1.31 14.07
N TYR A 243 14.10 1.77 15.32
CA TYR A 243 15.00 2.86 15.66
C TYR A 243 16.48 2.49 15.48
N ALA A 244 16.84 1.21 15.69
CA ALA A 244 18.18 0.69 15.44
C ALA A 244 18.13 -0.59 14.60
N TRP A 245 19.07 -0.72 13.67
CA TRP A 245 19.22 -1.86 12.76
C TRP A 245 20.45 -2.72 13.06
N ASN A 246 21.44 -2.14 13.73
CA ASN A 246 22.70 -2.76 14.10
C ASN A 246 23.34 -2.05 15.30
N ALA A 247 24.47 -2.58 15.79
CA ALA A 247 25.18 -2.01 16.94
C ALA A 247 25.57 -0.53 16.74
N ARG A 248 25.94 -0.13 15.51
CA ARG A 248 26.29 1.26 15.19
C ARG A 248 25.11 2.20 15.46
N THR A 249 23.98 1.96 14.80
CA THR A 249 22.76 2.78 14.99
C THR A 249 22.25 2.77 16.44
N PHE A 250 22.40 1.66 17.16
CA PHE A 250 22.06 1.61 18.59
C PHE A 250 22.98 2.52 19.43
N LEU A 251 24.30 2.47 19.18
CA LEU A 251 25.26 3.35 19.84
C LEU A 251 25.03 4.83 19.48
N THR A 252 24.63 5.13 18.25
CA THR A 252 24.24 6.47 17.83
C THR A 252 23.11 7.01 18.71
N LEU A 253 22.03 6.24 18.90
CA LEU A 253 20.88 6.63 19.74
C LEU A 253 21.25 6.79 21.22
N LEU A 254 22.22 6.00 21.71
CA LEU A 254 22.73 6.15 23.07
C LEU A 254 23.50 7.48 23.22
N LYS A 255 24.40 7.77 22.29
CA LYS A 255 25.28 8.95 22.32
C LYS A 255 24.53 10.27 22.02
N SER A 256 23.50 10.23 21.17
CA SER A 256 22.70 11.39 20.79
C SER A 256 21.78 11.91 21.91
N LYS A 257 21.51 11.07 22.92
CA LYS A 257 20.53 11.35 23.99
C LYS A 257 19.12 11.66 23.49
N CYS A 258 18.76 11.26 22.26
CA CYS A 258 17.40 11.40 21.74
C CYS A 258 16.39 10.67 22.62
N ILE A 259 15.17 11.17 22.64
CA ILE A 259 14.01 10.60 23.32
C ILE A 259 13.23 9.80 22.31
N ILE A 260 12.89 8.55 22.61
CA ILE A 260 12.07 7.71 21.73
C ILE A 260 10.64 7.70 22.26
N LEU A 261 9.69 8.10 21.40
CA LEU A 261 8.27 8.06 21.68
C LEU A 261 7.67 6.79 21.08
N GLN A 262 6.94 6.04 21.88
CA GLN A 262 6.36 4.76 21.47
C GLN A 262 4.86 4.79 21.51
N ASN A 263 4.26 4.32 20.42
CA ASN A 263 2.82 4.15 20.33
C ASN A 263 2.37 3.09 21.35
N LYS A 264 1.90 3.55 22.51
CA LYS A 264 1.22 2.68 23.46
C LYS A 264 -0.23 2.60 23.03
N THR A 265 -0.61 1.46 22.47
CA THR A 265 -2.01 1.16 22.16
C THR A 265 -2.74 0.89 23.47
N ASP A 266 -3.35 1.92 24.06
CA ASP A 266 -4.41 1.70 25.04
C ASP A 266 -5.69 1.39 24.26
N SER A 267 -6.12 0.14 24.33
CA SER A 267 -7.23 -0.46 23.56
C SER A 267 -8.62 0.08 23.91
N ASN A 268 -8.73 1.16 24.68
CA ASN A 268 -9.98 1.55 25.35
C ASN A 268 -10.84 2.58 24.59
N ASN A 269 -10.43 3.06 23.41
CA ASN A 269 -11.16 4.11 22.69
C ASN A 269 -12.06 3.59 21.55
N ASP A 270 -12.94 2.65 21.90
CA ASP A 270 -13.88 1.98 20.99
C ASP A 270 -15.00 2.91 20.45
N HIS A 271 -15.26 4.05 21.11
CA HIS A 271 -16.40 4.91 20.77
C HIS A 271 -16.23 5.75 19.49
N ASN A 272 -15.04 6.33 19.27
CA ASN A 272 -14.74 7.10 18.06
C ASN A 272 -14.57 6.18 16.83
N SER A 273 -14.04 4.98 17.02
CA SER A 273 -13.99 3.95 15.96
C SER A 273 -15.39 3.51 15.55
N LYS A 274 -16.31 3.34 16.49
CA LYS A 274 -17.70 2.94 16.20
C LYS A 274 -18.46 4.00 15.39
N GLN A 275 -18.36 5.27 15.78
CA GLN A 275 -19.05 6.34 15.04
C GLN A 275 -18.50 6.50 13.63
N MET A 276 -17.18 6.38 13.47
CA MET A 276 -16.60 6.49 12.13
C MET A 276 -16.92 5.29 11.24
N MET A 277 -16.96 4.08 11.80
CA MET A 277 -17.44 2.89 11.07
C MET A 277 -18.86 3.09 10.51
N PHE A 278 -19.74 3.79 11.22
CA PHE A 278 -21.08 4.13 10.75
C PHE A 278 -21.09 5.10 9.56
N ASP A 279 -20.21 6.10 9.55
CA ASP A 279 -20.07 7.03 8.41
C ASP A 279 -19.54 6.30 7.16
N PHE A 280 -18.71 5.26 7.33
CA PHE A 280 -18.23 4.42 6.23
C PHE A 280 -19.32 3.54 5.62
N GLU A 281 -20.21 2.96 6.43
CA GLU A 281 -21.38 2.26 5.89
C GLU A 281 -22.22 3.19 5.01
N THR A 282 -22.31 4.46 5.38
CA THR A 282 -23.01 5.48 4.58
C THR A 282 -22.25 5.84 3.31
N LEU A 283 -20.92 5.96 3.38
CA LEU A 283 -20.07 6.18 2.21
C LEU A 283 -20.27 5.10 1.14
N TRP A 284 -20.24 3.82 1.53
CA TRP A 284 -20.33 2.70 0.58
C TRP A 284 -21.71 2.54 -0.06
N LYS A 285 -22.75 3.18 0.48
CA LYS A 285 -24.09 3.23 -0.14
C LYS A 285 -24.14 4.14 -1.37
N ASN A 286 -23.15 5.01 -1.58
CA ASN A 286 -23.09 5.92 -2.73
C ASN A 286 -22.55 5.23 -4.00
N GLU A 287 -23.18 4.11 -4.39
CA GLU A 287 -22.75 3.24 -5.49
C GLU A 287 -22.60 4.00 -6.81
N SER A 288 -23.62 4.80 -7.18
CA SER A 288 -23.63 5.54 -8.45
C SER A 288 -22.45 6.50 -8.61
N SER A 289 -22.02 7.15 -7.53
CA SER A 289 -20.85 8.03 -7.56
C SER A 289 -19.56 7.24 -7.76
N PHE A 290 -19.45 6.06 -7.13
CA PHE A 290 -18.29 5.20 -7.30
C PHE A 290 -18.23 4.56 -8.67
N GLU A 291 -19.35 4.09 -9.21
CA GLU A 291 -19.44 3.58 -10.58
C GLU A 291 -19.02 4.64 -11.59
N SER A 292 -19.54 5.86 -11.45
CA SER A 292 -19.16 6.98 -12.31
C SER A 292 -17.68 7.33 -12.19
N PHE A 293 -17.12 7.34 -10.98
CA PHE A 293 -15.72 7.68 -10.75
C PHE A 293 -14.77 6.60 -11.28
N PHE A 294 -15.03 5.32 -10.99
CA PHE A 294 -14.22 4.17 -11.38
C PHE A 294 -14.67 3.59 -12.72
N THR A 295 -14.72 4.47 -13.72
CA THR A 295 -15.02 4.14 -15.11
C THR A 295 -13.83 4.40 -16.01
N LEU A 296 -13.45 3.41 -16.82
CA LEU A 296 -12.40 3.51 -17.83
C LEU A 296 -12.96 3.10 -19.19
N ASN A 297 -12.79 3.96 -20.20
CA ASN A 297 -13.30 3.76 -21.55
C ASN A 297 -14.80 3.40 -21.59
N GLY A 298 -15.61 4.08 -20.78
CA GLY A 298 -17.07 3.90 -20.71
C GLY A 298 -17.55 2.68 -19.92
N VAL A 299 -16.64 1.87 -19.37
CA VAL A 299 -17.00 0.69 -18.58
C VAL A 299 -16.59 0.93 -17.12
N SER A 300 -17.57 0.85 -16.22
CA SER A 300 -17.34 0.87 -14.77
C SER A 300 -16.72 -0.45 -14.34
N PHE A 301 -15.65 -0.37 -13.55
CA PHE A 301 -15.03 -1.52 -12.92
C PHE A 301 -15.22 -1.54 -11.39
N TRP A 302 -16.09 -0.65 -10.89
CA TRP A 302 -16.33 -0.48 -9.46
C TRP A 302 -16.70 -1.79 -8.76
N ASN A 303 -17.61 -2.57 -9.34
CA ASN A 303 -18.06 -3.84 -8.76
C ASN A 303 -16.93 -4.85 -8.52
N VAL A 304 -15.86 -4.77 -9.32
CA VAL A 304 -14.70 -5.65 -9.19
C VAL A 304 -13.76 -5.18 -8.09
N ILE A 305 -13.54 -3.86 -7.99
CA ILE A 305 -12.56 -3.30 -7.03
C ILE A 305 -13.15 -2.99 -5.66
N LYS A 306 -14.47 -2.86 -5.53
CA LYS A 306 -15.16 -2.48 -4.31
C LYS A 306 -14.72 -3.32 -3.10
N PRO A 307 -14.70 -4.67 -3.16
CA PRO A 307 -14.28 -5.48 -2.01
C PRO A 307 -12.85 -5.17 -1.55
N VAL A 308 -11.93 -4.97 -2.51
CA VAL A 308 -10.53 -4.66 -2.22
C VAL A 308 -10.39 -3.28 -1.60
N LEU A 309 -11.06 -2.27 -2.18
CA LEU A 309 -11.00 -0.91 -1.66
C LEU A 309 -11.60 -0.82 -0.25
N THR A 310 -12.77 -1.43 -0.03
CA THR A 310 -13.41 -1.47 1.30
C THR A 310 -12.49 -2.10 2.35
N LEU A 311 -11.87 -3.26 2.05
CA LEU A 311 -10.94 -3.91 2.97
C LEU A 311 -9.71 -3.05 3.29
N LEU A 312 -9.10 -2.43 2.26
CA LEU A 312 -7.93 -1.57 2.45
C LEU A 312 -8.26 -0.34 3.31
N VAL A 313 -9.40 0.30 3.00
CA VAL A 313 -9.87 1.51 3.69
C VAL A 313 -10.17 1.18 5.15
N GLU A 314 -10.98 0.15 5.43
CA GLU A 314 -11.30 -0.23 6.81
C GLU A 314 -10.06 -0.61 7.65
N LYS A 315 -9.10 -1.32 7.05
CA LYS A 315 -7.82 -1.67 7.69
C LYS A 315 -7.02 -0.41 8.05
N THR A 316 -6.84 0.49 7.10
CA THR A 316 -5.97 1.67 7.24
C THR A 316 -6.59 2.75 8.13
N ILE A 317 -7.91 2.93 8.11
CA ILE A 317 -8.62 3.88 8.99
C ILE A 317 -8.48 3.51 10.46
N LYS A 318 -8.66 2.23 10.81
CA LYS A 318 -8.48 1.78 12.19
C LYS A 318 -7.11 2.18 12.71
N GLN A 319 -6.07 1.97 11.90
CA GLN A 319 -4.71 2.38 12.21
C GLN A 319 -4.58 3.92 12.27
N ALA A 320 -5.23 4.65 11.37
CA ALA A 320 -5.16 6.11 11.31
C ALA A 320 -5.77 6.74 12.55
N LEU A 321 -6.94 6.27 12.99
CA LEU A 321 -7.61 6.74 14.21
C LEU A 321 -6.75 6.57 15.46
N ILE A 322 -6.16 5.38 15.64
CA ILE A 322 -5.22 5.12 16.75
C ILE A 322 -4.03 6.08 16.67
N THR A 323 -3.51 6.28 15.46
CA THR A 323 -2.35 7.15 15.23
C THR A 323 -2.68 8.62 15.50
N ILE A 324 -3.88 9.09 15.15
CA ILE A 324 -4.35 10.47 15.42
C ILE A 324 -4.45 10.70 16.92
N GLN A 325 -5.08 9.78 17.66
CA GLN A 325 -5.20 9.88 19.11
C GLN A 325 -3.83 9.93 19.79
N TYR A 326 -2.94 9.01 19.41
CA TYR A 326 -1.59 8.95 19.95
C TYR A 326 -0.77 10.21 19.60
N SER A 327 -0.91 10.71 18.37
CA SER A 327 -0.27 11.95 17.93
C SER A 327 -0.76 13.15 18.74
N ASN A 328 -2.07 13.29 18.94
CA ASN A 328 -2.64 14.33 19.80
C ASN A 328 -2.10 14.23 21.23
N HIS A 329 -2.04 13.02 21.81
CA HIS A 329 -1.45 12.81 23.14
C HIS A 329 0.03 13.25 23.21
N ILE A 330 0.87 12.91 22.22
CA ILE A 330 2.26 13.40 22.14
C ILE A 330 2.29 14.92 22.10
N LEU A 331 1.51 15.52 21.20
CA LEU A 331 1.52 16.96 20.96
C LEU A 331 1.07 17.73 22.20
N ASP A 332 0.07 17.23 22.92
CA ASP A 332 -0.47 17.88 24.11
C ASP A 332 0.42 17.68 25.35
N THR A 333 1.05 16.51 25.47
CA THR A 333 1.94 16.16 26.60
C THR A 333 3.29 16.87 26.51
N TYR A 334 3.95 16.79 25.35
CA TYR A 334 5.34 17.25 25.19
C TYR A 334 5.46 18.60 24.52
N LYS A 335 4.36 19.11 23.92
CA LYS A 335 4.25 20.44 23.30
C LYS A 335 5.48 20.80 22.45
N PRO A 336 5.86 19.95 21.46
CA PRO A 336 6.97 20.28 20.59
C PRO A 336 6.74 21.64 19.92
N SER A 337 7.84 22.34 19.67
CA SER A 337 7.84 23.66 19.01
C SER A 337 8.10 23.55 17.50
N THR A 338 8.51 22.36 17.05
CA THR A 338 8.90 22.09 15.67
C THR A 338 8.67 20.61 15.34
N LEU A 339 8.11 20.36 14.15
CA LEU A 339 8.04 19.06 13.52
C LEU A 339 9.09 18.97 12.41
N LEU A 340 9.89 17.91 12.42
CA LEU A 340 10.76 17.51 11.33
C LEU A 340 10.17 16.28 10.64
N VAL A 341 10.05 16.35 9.32
CA VAL A 341 9.59 15.24 8.47
C VAL A 341 10.58 15.00 7.34
N PHE A 342 10.69 13.75 6.89
CA PHE A 342 11.52 13.40 5.74
C PHE A 342 10.76 13.48 4.41
N ASN A 343 9.46 13.23 4.45
CA ASN A 343 8.55 13.25 3.31
C ASN A 343 7.16 13.70 3.81
N GLU A 344 6.28 14.13 2.91
CA GLU A 344 4.93 14.55 3.28
C GLU A 344 3.87 13.48 2.97
N THR A 345 4.23 12.42 2.24
CA THR A 345 3.29 11.44 1.68
C THR A 345 3.18 10.14 2.49
N GLY A 346 4.01 9.98 3.52
CA GLY A 346 3.96 8.82 4.38
C GLY A 346 2.76 8.87 5.31
N PHE A 347 2.26 7.69 5.69
CA PHE A 347 1.06 7.53 6.52
C PHE A 347 1.09 8.37 7.81
N TYR A 348 2.24 8.42 8.50
CA TYR A 348 2.37 9.15 9.77
C TYR A 348 2.52 10.65 9.55
N GLU A 349 3.20 11.03 8.48
CA GLU A 349 3.42 12.42 8.07
C GLU A 349 2.10 13.07 7.62
N GLN A 350 1.26 12.36 6.86
CA GLN A 350 -0.10 12.76 6.47
C GLN A 350 -1.03 13.02 7.68
N ILE A 351 -0.76 12.38 8.82
CA ILE A 351 -1.50 12.60 10.06
C ILE A 351 -0.90 13.74 10.88
N LEU A 352 0.41 13.70 11.13
CA LEU A 352 1.06 14.66 12.02
C LEU A 352 1.11 16.06 11.42
N VAL A 353 1.39 16.21 10.12
CA VAL A 353 1.51 17.54 9.49
C VAL A 353 0.22 18.37 9.66
N PRO A 354 -1.00 17.87 9.34
CA PRO A 354 -2.23 18.60 9.60
C PRO A 354 -2.46 18.93 11.09
N LEU A 355 -2.23 17.97 12.00
CA LEU A 355 -2.39 18.19 13.44
C LEU A 355 -1.45 19.28 13.98
N CYS A 356 -0.24 19.35 13.41
CA CYS A 356 0.78 20.33 13.77
C CYS A 356 0.48 21.71 13.17
N LYS A 357 -0.03 21.77 11.93
CA LYS A 357 -0.50 23.01 11.30
C LYS A 357 -1.65 23.64 12.10
N LYS A 358 -2.62 22.85 12.56
CA LYS A 358 -3.71 23.31 13.45
C LYS A 358 -3.21 23.96 14.74
N ARG A 359 -2.06 23.51 15.24
CA ARG A 359 -1.40 24.03 16.46
C ARG A 359 -0.39 25.15 16.17
N SER A 360 -0.34 25.67 14.94
CA SER A 360 0.64 26.69 14.52
C SER A 360 2.10 26.29 14.79
N MET A 361 2.41 24.99 14.75
CA MET A 361 3.78 24.51 14.95
C MET A 361 4.59 24.68 13.66
N ARG A 362 5.88 25.03 13.80
CA ARG A 362 6.82 25.10 12.67
C ARG A 362 7.07 23.70 12.11
N ILE A 363 7.02 23.54 10.80
CA ILE A 363 7.26 22.28 10.11
C ILE A 363 8.42 22.48 9.16
N TYR A 364 9.45 21.65 9.27
CA TYR A 364 10.55 21.61 8.31
C TYR A 364 10.65 20.23 7.69
N MET A 365 10.82 20.21 6.38
CA MET A 365 11.17 19.00 5.66
C MET A 365 12.69 18.89 5.57
N VAL A 366 13.23 17.75 5.99
CA VAL A 366 14.66 17.46 5.93
C VAL A 366 14.90 16.57 4.71
N GLN A 367 15.67 17.07 3.75
CA GLN A 367 16.10 16.31 2.56
C GLN A 367 17.61 16.40 2.38
N HIS A 368 18.19 15.38 1.75
CA HIS A 368 19.56 15.49 1.27
C HIS A 368 19.59 16.47 0.10
N GLY A 369 20.51 17.43 0.15
CA GLY A 369 20.82 18.24 -1.02
C GLY A 369 21.41 17.34 -2.11
N SER A 370 20.94 17.48 -3.34
CA SER A 370 21.65 16.95 -4.49
C SER A 370 22.91 17.80 -4.70
N LEU A 371 24.08 17.27 -4.36
CA LEU A 371 25.34 17.79 -4.89
C LEU A 371 25.43 17.30 -6.33
N GLY A 372 24.85 18.08 -7.25
CA GLY A 372 25.24 18.02 -8.65
C GLY A 372 26.68 18.52 -8.71
N VAL A 373 27.61 17.61 -9.02
CA VAL A 373 28.93 18.03 -9.47
C VAL A 373 28.70 18.45 -10.92
N ASP A 374 28.57 19.76 -11.14
CA ASP A 374 28.54 20.35 -12.49
C ASP A 374 29.86 20.08 -13.23
#